data_AF-A0A3D4WXX7-F1
#
_entry.id   AF-A0A3D4WXX7-F1
#
_cell.length_a   1.000
_cell.length_b   1.000
_cell.length_c   1.000
_cell.angle_alpha   90.00
_cell.angle_beta   90.00
_cell.angle_gamma   90.00
#
_symmetry.space_group_name_H-M   'P 1'
#
loop_
_entity.id
_entity.type
_entity.pdbx_description
1 polymer ?
#
loop_
_entity_poly.entity_id
_entity_poly.type
_entity_poly.pdbx_seq_one_letter_code
_entity_poly.pdbx_strand_id
1 'polypeptide(L)'
;NTTIYGLDDRYRGVKGERRVIFVNPEDLAELRIDDGAMVDIVSEWQGEQRRAPAFRVIAYPTAKGCAATYFPEANVLVPLDSTAHGSNTPTSKQIVIRLEKR
;
A
#
# COMPACT_ATOMS: atom_id res chain seq x y z
N ASN A 1 -1.00 -18.24 -12.23
CA ASN A 1 -1.45 -17.78 -10.90
C ASN A 1 -2.91 -17.36 -11.04
N THR A 2 -3.84 -18.28 -10.90
CA THR A 2 -5.27 -18.02 -11.15
C THR A 2 -6.06 -18.52 -9.95
N THR A 3 -6.09 -17.70 -8.90
CA THR A 3 -7.02 -17.87 -7.78
C THR A 3 -7.94 -16.66 -7.78
N ILE A 4 -9.25 -16.88 -7.70
CA ILE A 4 -10.20 -15.79 -7.46
C ILE A 4 -9.93 -15.31 -6.03
N TYR A 5 -9.35 -14.13 -5.89
CA TYR A 5 -9.11 -13.53 -4.58
C TYR A 5 -10.46 -13.09 -3.99
N GLY A 6 -10.92 -13.80 -2.97
CA GLY A 6 -12.08 -13.39 -2.18
C GLY A 6 -11.79 -12.13 -1.34
N LEU A 7 -12.80 -11.69 -0.59
CA LEU A 7 -12.66 -10.62 0.40
C LEU A 7 -11.89 -11.07 1.64
N ASP A 8 -11.71 -12.37 1.82
CA ASP A 8 -11.05 -12.96 2.98
C ASP A 8 -9.65 -13.45 2.60
N ASP A 9 -8.63 -12.92 3.30
CA ASP A 9 -7.28 -13.48 3.31
C ASP A 9 -7.08 -14.25 4.62
N ARG A 10 -7.29 -15.57 4.54
CA ARG A 10 -7.11 -16.48 5.68
C ARG A 10 -5.66 -16.55 6.17
N TYR A 11 -4.68 -16.34 5.30
CA TYR A 11 -3.27 -16.40 5.68
C TYR A 11 -2.85 -15.19 6.49
N ARG A 12 -3.46 -14.03 6.21
CA ARG A 12 -3.16 -12.75 6.89
C ARG A 12 -4.23 -12.32 7.88
N GLY A 13 -5.24 -13.16 8.13
CA GLY A 13 -6.32 -12.88 9.08
C GLY A 13 -7.25 -11.74 8.67
N VAL A 14 -7.27 -11.35 7.39
CA VAL A 14 -8.14 -10.28 6.89
C VAL A 14 -9.49 -10.87 6.48
N LYS A 15 -10.60 -10.27 6.93
CA LYS A 15 -11.96 -10.71 6.59
C LYS A 15 -12.79 -9.55 6.06
N GLY A 16 -13.55 -9.79 5.00
CA GLY A 16 -14.56 -8.87 4.45
C GLY A 16 -14.05 -7.53 3.94
N GLU A 17 -12.74 -7.29 3.92
CA GLU A 17 -12.14 -5.99 3.61
C GLU A 17 -10.82 -6.21 2.86
N ARG A 18 -10.57 -5.39 1.85
CA ARG A 18 -9.36 -5.47 1.02
C ARG A 18 -8.57 -4.15 0.99
N ARG A 19 -9.13 -3.06 1.51
CA ARG A 19 -8.46 -1.78 1.70
C ARG A 19 -7.66 -1.83 2.98
N VAL A 20 -6.61 -2.64 2.94
CA VAL A 20 -5.66 -2.84 4.04
C VAL A 20 -4.25 -2.54 3.56
N ILE A 21 -3.44 -1.98 4.44
CA ILE A 21 -2.02 -1.78 4.20
C ILE A 21 -1.22 -2.48 5.29
N PHE A 22 -0.36 -3.39 4.87
CA PHE A 22 0.57 -4.12 5.72
C PHE A 22 1.83 -3.30 5.89
N VAL A 23 2.20 -3.01 7.14
CA VAL A 23 3.36 -2.17 7.48
C VAL A 23 4.13 -2.83 8.63
N ASN A 24 5.45 -2.70 8.60
CA ASN A 24 6.30 -3.20 9.67
C ASN A 24 5.95 -2.50 11.01
N PRO A 25 5.87 -3.23 12.14
CA PRO A 25 5.56 -2.62 13.44
C PRO A 25 6.53 -1.51 13.87
N GLU A 26 7.81 -1.58 13.49
CA GLU A 26 8.79 -0.53 13.78
C GLU A 26 8.52 0.74 12.97
N ASP A 27 8.18 0.61 11.68
CA ASP A 27 7.81 1.76 10.85
C ASP A 27 6.54 2.43 11.41
N LEU A 28 5.57 1.63 11.86
CA LEU A 28 4.36 2.15 12.50
C LEU A 28 4.69 2.92 13.80
N ALA A 29 5.60 2.41 14.62
CA ALA A 29 6.05 3.10 15.82
C ALA A 29 6.76 4.43 15.49
N GLU A 30 7.65 4.44 14.48
CA GLU A 30 8.37 5.62 14.01
C GLU A 30 7.42 6.68 13.45
N LEU A 31 6.41 6.25 12.67
CA LEU A 31 5.37 7.10 12.12
C LEU A 31 4.29 7.49 13.15
N ARG A 32 4.35 6.90 14.35
CA ARG A 32 3.36 7.05 15.43
C ARG A 32 1.96 6.67 14.96
N ILE A 33 1.82 5.63 14.16
CA ILE A 33 0.54 5.11 13.66
C ILE A 33 0.21 3.82 14.38
N ASP A 34 -0.98 3.75 14.96
CA ASP A 34 -1.45 2.58 15.68
C ASP A 34 -1.91 1.48 14.72
N ASP A 35 -1.72 0.22 15.11
CA ASP A 35 -2.31 -0.90 14.37
C ASP A 35 -3.85 -0.79 14.34
N GLY A 36 -4.45 -1.06 13.19
CA GLY A 36 -5.89 -0.88 12.96
C GLY A 36 -6.33 0.55 12.66
N ALA A 37 -5.44 1.55 12.71
CA ALA A 37 -5.79 2.93 12.35
C ALA A 37 -6.19 3.04 10.86
N MET A 38 -7.03 4.03 10.55
CA MET A 38 -7.39 4.37 9.18
C MET A 38 -6.45 5.45 8.64
N VAL A 39 -5.87 5.19 7.47
CA VAL A 39 -4.95 6.10 6.79
C VAL A 39 -5.35 6.31 5.34
N ASP A 40 -4.97 7.46 4.79
CA ASP A 40 -4.86 7.64 3.36
C ASP A 40 -3.41 7.35 2.95
N ILE A 41 -3.24 6.63 1.83
CA ILE A 41 -1.92 6.40 1.24
C ILE A 41 -1.71 7.46 0.17
N VAL A 42 -0.57 8.14 0.22
CA VAL A 42 -0.23 9.21 -0.73
C VAL A 42 1.07 8.83 -1.42
N SER A 43 1.08 8.77 -2.75
CA SER A 43 2.33 8.70 -3.52
C SER A 43 2.64 10.07 -4.13
N GLU A 44 3.94 10.36 -4.26
CA GLU A 44 4.42 11.59 -4.88
C GLU A 44 5.40 11.25 -6.01
N TRP A 45 5.17 11.86 -7.18
CA TRP A 45 6.03 11.71 -8.35
C TRP A 45 6.10 13.03 -9.11
N GLN A 46 7.30 13.58 -9.29
CA GLN A 46 7.55 14.85 -10.01
C GLN A 46 6.64 16.02 -9.58
N GLY A 47 6.33 16.12 -8.28
CA GLY A 47 5.46 17.16 -7.72
C GLY A 47 3.97 16.88 -7.84
N GLU A 48 3.56 15.80 -8.50
CA GLU A 48 2.18 15.34 -8.51
C GLU A 48 1.92 14.35 -7.37
N GLN A 49 0.81 14.57 -6.66
CA GLN A 49 0.35 13.67 -5.60
C GLN A 49 -0.84 12.85 -6.06
N ARG A 50 -0.80 11.54 -5.75
CA ARG A 50 -1.91 10.61 -5.95
C ARG A 50 -2.30 10.04 -4.60
N ARG A 51 -3.62 9.89 -4.37
CA ARG A 51 -4.16 9.48 -3.06
C ARG A 51 -5.06 8.26 -3.19
N ALA A 52 -4.82 7.26 -2.35
CA ALA A 52 -5.71 6.14 -2.13
C ALA A 52 -6.31 6.30 -0.72
N PRO A 53 -7.58 6.75 -0.61
CA PRO A 53 -8.16 7.07 0.69
C PRO A 53 -8.47 5.83 1.51
N ALA A 54 -8.64 5.95 2.83
CA ALA A 54 -9.30 4.97 3.70
C ALA A 54 -8.80 3.51 3.60
N PHE A 55 -7.55 3.29 4.00
CA PHE A 55 -6.95 1.97 4.22
C PHE A 55 -6.78 1.70 5.71
N ARG A 56 -7.13 0.49 6.14
CA ARG A 56 -6.84 0.03 7.50
C ARG A 56 -5.39 -0.45 7.59
N VAL A 57 -4.65 0.08 8.54
CA VAL A 57 -3.29 -0.39 8.85
C VAL A 57 -3.36 -1.76 9.52
N ILE A 58 -2.47 -2.65 9.09
CA ILE A 58 -2.23 -3.93 9.73
C ILE A 58 -0.73 -4.05 9.99
N ALA A 59 -0.35 -4.13 11.25
CA ALA A 59 1.00 -4.47 11.66
C ALA A 59 1.35 -5.87 11.15
N TYR A 60 2.40 -5.98 10.33
CA TYR A 60 2.79 -7.23 9.69
C TYR A 60 4.32 -7.29 9.54
N PRO A 61 4.96 -8.47 9.65
CA PRO A 61 6.42 -8.59 9.51
C PRO A 61 6.88 -8.45 8.05
N THR A 62 6.63 -7.30 7.42
CA THR A 62 7.24 -6.88 6.16
C THR A 62 8.67 -6.39 6.41
N ALA A 63 9.48 -6.29 5.35
CA ALA A 63 10.75 -5.59 5.44
C ALA A 63 10.53 -4.14 5.89
N LYS A 64 11.38 -3.65 6.79
CA LYS A 64 11.35 -2.25 7.25
C LYS A 64 11.49 -1.28 6.08
N GLY A 65 10.75 -0.18 6.10
CA GLY A 65 10.67 0.80 5.01
C GLY A 65 9.84 0.34 3.81
N CYS A 66 9.15 -0.82 3.91
CA CYS A 66 8.26 -1.33 2.86
C CYS A 66 6.85 -1.55 3.40
N ALA A 67 5.88 -1.29 2.53
CA ALA A 67 4.48 -1.59 2.77
C ALA A 67 3.90 -2.42 1.63
N ALA A 68 2.85 -3.16 1.92
CA ALA A 68 2.13 -3.96 0.93
C ALA A 68 0.62 -3.75 1.06
N THR A 69 -0.08 -3.85 -0.07
CA THR A 69 -1.55 -3.78 -0.16
C THR A 69 -2.00 -4.78 -1.19
N TYR A 70 -3.28 -5.14 -1.16
CA TYR A 70 -3.85 -5.95 -2.22
C TYR A 70 -3.93 -5.16 -3.54
N PHE A 71 -3.78 -5.91 -4.63
CA PHE A 71 -4.10 -5.45 -5.97
C PHE A 71 -5.59 -5.74 -6.25
N PRO A 72 -6.34 -4.82 -6.89
CA PRO A 72 -5.91 -3.54 -7.49
C PRO A 72 -6.10 -2.30 -6.60
N GLU A 73 -6.33 -2.46 -5.30
CA GLU A 73 -6.89 -1.42 -4.42
C GLU A 73 -6.06 -0.11 -4.38
N ALA A 74 -4.75 -0.19 -4.63
CA ALA A 74 -3.83 0.95 -4.63
C ALA A 74 -3.29 1.34 -6.03
N ASN A 75 -3.87 0.84 -7.12
CA ASN A 75 -3.40 1.15 -8.48
C ASN A 75 -3.38 2.66 -8.79
N VAL A 76 -4.25 3.45 -8.15
CA VAL A 76 -4.28 4.92 -8.29
C VAL A 76 -2.95 5.58 -7.89
N LEU A 77 -2.14 4.92 -7.07
CA LEU A 77 -0.85 5.44 -6.61
C LEU A 77 0.26 5.30 -7.66
N VAL A 78 0.07 4.49 -8.70
CA VAL A 78 1.09 4.22 -9.72
C VAL A 78 1.22 5.44 -10.64
N PRO A 79 2.37 6.12 -10.68
CA PRO A 79 2.62 7.13 -11.69
C PRO A 79 2.81 6.44 -13.06
N LEU A 80 1.96 6.78 -14.03
CA LEU A 80 2.02 6.18 -15.38
C LEU A 80 3.28 6.61 -16.16
N ASP A 81 3.81 7.80 -15.84
CA ASP A 81 5.00 8.37 -16.48
C ASP A 81 6.31 7.88 -15.85
N SER A 82 6.26 7.14 -14.74
CA SER A 82 7.44 6.48 -14.18
C SER A 82 7.56 5.10 -14.82
N THR A 83 8.41 4.98 -15.85
CA THR A 83 8.56 3.73 -16.59
C THR A 83 9.98 3.21 -16.58
N ALA A 84 10.12 1.88 -16.66
CA ALA A 84 11.41 1.24 -16.79
C ALA A 84 12.05 1.58 -18.14
N HIS A 85 13.29 2.07 -18.10
CA HIS A 85 14.07 2.38 -19.29
C HIS A 85 14.15 1.14 -20.21
N GLY A 86 13.73 1.30 -21.47
CA GLY A 86 13.79 0.24 -22.49
C GLY A 86 12.54 -0.64 -22.65
N SER A 87 11.52 -0.55 -21.78
CA SER A 87 10.26 -1.31 -21.95
C SER A 87 8.98 -0.48 -21.79
N ASN A 88 9.09 0.77 -21.34
CA ASN A 88 7.96 1.66 -21.02
C ASN A 88 6.95 1.05 -20.01
N THR A 89 7.36 0.05 -19.22
CA THR A 89 6.50 -0.58 -18.20
C THR A 89 6.45 0.32 -16.96
N PRO A 90 5.28 0.70 -16.45
CA PRO A 90 5.16 1.50 -15.23
C PRO A 90 5.83 0.84 -14.02
N THR A 91 6.53 1.63 -13.19
CA THR A 91 7.23 1.18 -11.98
C THR A 91 6.26 0.90 -10.83
N SER A 92 5.36 -0.05 -11.03
CA SER A 92 4.32 -0.45 -10.06
C SER A 92 4.85 -1.10 -8.77
N LYS A 93 6.11 -1.56 -8.77
CA LYS A 93 6.74 -2.27 -7.64
C LYS A 93 7.66 -1.39 -6.78
N GLN A 94 7.86 -0.13 -7.16
CA GLN A 94 8.71 0.81 -6.43
C GLN A 94 8.06 2.19 -6.48
N ILE A 95 7.12 2.40 -5.56
CA ILE A 95 6.40 3.66 -5.40
C ILE A 95 6.72 4.18 -4.00
N VAL A 96 7.28 5.37 -3.92
CA VAL A 96 7.46 6.05 -2.63
C VAL A 96 6.09 6.52 -2.17
N ILE A 97 5.73 6.14 -0.94
CA ILE A 97 4.45 6.49 -0.34
C ILE A 97 4.66 7.12 1.03
N ARG A 98 3.66 7.90 1.46
CA ARG A 98 3.49 8.39 2.82
C ARG A 98 2.11 8.01 3.32
N LEU A 99 2.01 7.76 4.62
CA LEU A 99 0.75 7.47 5.30
C LEU A 99 0.26 8.74 6.00
N GLU A 100 -0.99 9.09 5.78
CA GLU A 100 -1.67 10.19 6.47
C GLU A 100 -2.79 9.63 7.34
N LYS A 101 -2.74 9.89 8.65
CA LYS A 101 -3.86 9.57 9.53
C LYS A 101 -5.10 10.38 9.14
N ARG A 102 -6.26 9.75 9.24
CA ARG A 102 -7.55 10.45 9.26
C ARG A 102 -7.90 10.96 10.64
#